data_AF-D1CIU7-F1
#
_entry.id   AF-D1CIU7-F1
#
_cell.length_a   1.000
_cell.length_b   1.000
_cell.length_c   1.000
_cell.angle_alpha   90.00
_cell.angle_beta   90.00
_cell.angle_gamma   90.00
#
_symmetry.space_group_name_H-M   'P 1'
#
loop_
_entity.id
_entity.type
_entity.pdbx_description
1 polymer ?
#
loop_
_entity_poly.entity_id
_entity_poly.type
_entity_poly.pdbx_seq_one_letter_code
_entity_poly.pdbx_strand_id
1 'polypeptide(L)'
;MLGTLRGCTTIVIEWIDAPLLGDVASSEPELVEHGRRLVEQIGQIKGDLPVYLDIGSPDRWQVVAEGTLRDLDRLVAAGRFSRVDTEAVNALRAWAESSVVLATVSDEPRVVHGDLDGEQVFVTPIGYRVVDWQRPVVAPADVDLVALLTG
;
A
#
# COMPACT_ATOMS: atom_id res chain seq x y z
N MET A 1 18.25 -12.03 10.06
CA MET A 1 19.60 -12.45 9.60
C MET A 1 19.49 -12.96 8.18
N LEU A 2 20.35 -12.51 7.26
CA LEU A 2 20.42 -13.07 5.90
C LEU A 2 21.21 -14.39 5.93
N GLY A 3 20.69 -15.40 5.25
CA GLY A 3 21.29 -16.73 5.15
C GLY A 3 21.04 -17.37 3.79
N THR A 4 21.36 -18.66 3.68
CA THR A 4 21.03 -19.46 2.50
C THR A 4 20.32 -20.74 2.91
N LEU A 5 19.25 -21.09 2.20
CA LEU A 5 18.54 -22.35 2.37
C LEU A 5 18.28 -22.94 0.99
N ARG A 6 18.81 -24.15 0.74
CA ARG A 6 18.67 -24.86 -0.55
C ARG A 6 19.06 -24.02 -1.78
N GLY A 7 20.08 -23.16 -1.63
CA GLY A 7 20.58 -22.31 -2.72
C GLY A 7 19.82 -20.98 -2.91
N CYS A 8 18.77 -20.72 -2.12
CA CYS A 8 18.07 -19.44 -2.12
C CYS A 8 18.61 -18.54 -0.99
N THR A 9 18.73 -17.24 -1.26
CA THR A 9 18.92 -16.22 -0.20
C THR A 9 17.67 -16.20 0.66
N THR A 10 17.84 -16.27 1.98
CA THR A 10 16.73 -16.27 2.94
C THR A 10 16.94 -15.23 4.03
N ILE A 11 15.84 -14.79 4.62
CA ILE A 11 15.84 -13.95 5.82
C ILE A 11 15.24 -14.79 6.95
N VAL A 12 15.95 -14.88 8.06
CA VAL A 12 15.40 -15.36 9.32
C VAL A 12 14.91 -14.16 10.12
N ILE A 13 13.62 -14.16 10.44
CA ILE A 13 12.94 -13.19 11.29
C ILE A 13 12.50 -13.87 12.59
N GLU A 14 12.21 -13.05 13.59
CA GLU A 14 11.64 -13.52 14.86
C GLU A 14 10.24 -14.12 14.62
N TRP A 15 9.92 -15.18 15.35
CA TRP A 15 8.54 -15.70 15.40
C TRP A 15 7.69 -14.76 16.24
N ILE A 16 6.60 -14.25 15.66
CA ILE A 16 5.68 -13.35 16.36
C ILE A 16 4.53 -14.19 16.92
N ASP A 17 4.50 -14.35 18.24
CA ASP A 17 3.42 -15.03 18.96
C ASP A 17 2.37 -14.02 19.43
N ALA A 18 1.47 -13.64 18.53
CA ALA A 18 0.40 -12.68 18.77
C ALA A 18 -0.76 -12.91 17.80
N PRO A 19 -1.98 -12.47 18.12
CA PRO A 19 -3.11 -12.52 17.18
C PRO A 19 -2.95 -11.47 16.07
N LEU A 20 -3.57 -11.74 14.93
CA LEU A 20 -3.67 -10.80 13.81
C LEU A 20 -4.72 -9.73 14.11
N LEU A 21 -4.55 -8.54 13.52
CA LEU A 21 -5.50 -7.44 13.70
C LEU A 21 -6.88 -7.81 13.17
N GLY A 22 -6.95 -8.56 12.06
CA GLY A 22 -8.21 -9.08 11.52
C GLY A 22 -8.98 -9.99 12.49
N ASP A 23 -8.27 -10.67 13.40
CA ASP A 23 -8.89 -11.53 14.43
C ASP A 23 -9.26 -10.76 15.71
N VAL A 24 -8.61 -9.62 15.95
CA VAL A 24 -8.78 -8.80 17.15
C VAL A 24 -9.88 -7.75 16.97
N ALA A 25 -9.89 -7.07 15.83
CA ALA A 25 -10.87 -6.02 15.56
C ALA A 25 -12.25 -6.63 15.34
N SER A 26 -13.16 -6.36 16.27
CA SER A 26 -14.52 -6.94 16.29
C SER A 26 -15.56 -6.07 15.56
N SER A 27 -15.15 -4.88 15.10
CA SER A 27 -16.04 -3.92 14.43
C SER A 27 -15.27 -2.94 13.53
N GLU A 28 -15.96 -2.35 12.55
CA GLU A 28 -15.37 -1.33 11.66
C GLU A 28 -14.82 -0.12 12.44
N PRO A 29 -15.49 0.47 13.45
CA PRO A 29 -14.94 1.58 14.20
C PRO A 29 -13.64 1.23 14.93
N GLU A 30 -13.53 0.02 15.46
CA GLU A 30 -12.33 -0.50 16.11
C GLU A 30 -11.19 -0.67 15.09
N LEU A 31 -11.48 -1.24 13.92
CA LEU A 31 -10.50 -1.38 12.83
C LEU A 31 -9.99 -0.01 12.36
N VAL A 32 -10.87 0.98 12.23
CA VAL A 32 -10.49 2.37 11.89
C VAL A 32 -9.59 2.98 12.96
N GLU A 33 -9.88 2.75 14.25
CA GLU A 33 -9.04 3.25 15.34
C GLU A 33 -7.64 2.60 15.31
N HIS A 34 -7.57 1.29 15.10
CA HIS A 34 -6.31 0.58 14.92
C HIS A 34 -5.54 1.09 13.70
N GLY A 35 -6.21 1.20 12.55
CA GLY A 35 -5.63 1.69 11.31
C GLY A 35 -5.01 3.06 11.44
N ARG A 36 -5.73 4.03 12.02
CA ARG A 36 -5.21 5.39 12.24
C ARG A 36 -3.94 5.41 13.11
N ARG A 37 -3.92 4.62 14.19
CA ARG A 37 -2.72 4.50 15.03
C ARG A 37 -1.57 3.85 14.28
N LEU A 38 -1.87 2.85 13.46
CA LEU A 38 -0.88 2.07 12.74
C LEU A 38 -0.18 2.89 11.65
N VAL A 39 -0.95 3.57 10.78
CA VAL A 39 -0.38 4.41 9.70
C VAL A 39 0.44 5.57 10.26
N GLU A 40 0.04 6.10 11.42
CA GLU A 40 0.82 7.13 12.11
C GLU A 40 2.15 6.58 12.65
N GLN A 41 2.15 5.38 13.24
CA GLN A 41 3.39 4.74 13.71
C GLN A 41 4.32 4.36 12.55
N ILE A 42 3.78 3.88 11.42
CA ILE A 42 4.55 3.62 10.20
C ILE A 42 5.22 4.91 9.70
N GLY A 43 4.46 6.01 9.68
CA GLY A 43 4.99 7.32 9.29
C GLY A 43 6.12 7.85 10.17
N GLN A 44 6.30 7.30 11.37
CA GLN A 44 7.36 7.69 12.31
C GLN A 44 8.63 6.86 12.16
N ILE A 45 8.65 5.85 11.28
CA ILE A 45 9.86 5.06 11.00
C ILE A 45 10.90 5.99 10.38
N LYS A 46 12.09 6.05 11.00
CA LYS A 46 13.18 6.95 10.60
C LYS A 46 14.25 6.20 9.81
N GLY A 47 14.92 6.93 8.94
CA GLY A 47 16.10 6.46 8.21
C GLY A 47 15.93 6.50 6.71
N ASP A 48 16.95 6.02 6.00
CA ASP A 48 16.88 5.79 4.56
C ASP A 48 16.22 4.43 4.32
N LEU A 49 14.89 4.46 4.18
CA LEU A 49 14.09 3.25 4.04
C LEU A 49 14.06 2.82 2.58
N PRO A 50 14.16 1.50 2.29
CA PRO A 50 13.94 1.02 0.93
C PRO A 50 12.50 1.30 0.53
N VAL A 51 12.33 1.84 -0.68
CA VAL A 51 11.03 2.17 -1.26
C VAL A 51 10.94 1.44 -2.59
N TYR A 52 9.84 0.71 -2.78
CA TYR A 52 9.53 0.03 -4.04
C TYR A 52 9.04 1.01 -5.10
N LEU A 53 8.17 1.94 -4.70
CA LEU A 53 7.58 2.94 -5.58
C LEU A 53 7.42 4.28 -4.87
N ASP A 54 7.69 5.37 -5.57
CA ASP A 54 7.48 6.72 -5.05
C ASP A 54 6.42 7.42 -5.89
N ILE A 55 5.27 7.70 -5.27
CA ILE A 55 4.18 8.47 -5.88
C ILE A 55 3.95 9.80 -5.19
N GLY A 56 4.78 10.19 -4.21
CA GLY A 56 4.53 11.29 -3.28
C GLY A 56 4.65 12.71 -3.85
N SER A 57 4.44 12.87 -5.16
CA SER A 57 4.36 14.17 -5.82
C SER A 57 3.52 14.04 -7.08
N PRO A 58 2.93 15.14 -7.60
CA PRO A 58 2.09 15.09 -8.79
C PRO A 58 2.83 14.50 -10.00
N ASP A 59 4.09 14.92 -10.21
CA ASP A 59 4.92 14.46 -11.33
C ASP A 59 5.17 12.94 -11.25
N ARG A 60 5.52 12.44 -10.07
CA ARG A 60 5.80 11.00 -9.88
C ARG A 60 4.55 10.15 -9.99
N TRP A 61 3.45 10.60 -9.40
CA TRP A 61 2.15 9.98 -9.56
C TRP A 61 1.74 9.91 -11.03
N GLN A 62 1.88 11.02 -11.77
CA GLN A 62 1.51 11.06 -13.17
C GLN A 62 2.30 10.05 -14.00
N VAL A 63 3.61 9.89 -13.77
CA VAL A 63 4.42 8.87 -14.43
C VAL A 63 3.87 7.46 -14.19
N VAL A 64 3.52 7.13 -12.95
CA VAL A 64 2.97 5.81 -12.58
C VAL A 64 1.57 5.61 -13.17
N ALA A 65 0.69 6.60 -13.03
CA ALA A 65 -0.68 6.55 -13.52
C ALA A 65 -0.72 6.40 -15.04
N GLU A 66 0.07 7.19 -15.78
CA GLU A 66 0.16 7.08 -17.24
C GLU A 66 0.73 5.74 -17.70
N GLY A 67 1.76 5.24 -17.03
CA GLY A 67 2.32 3.91 -17.30
C GLY A 67 1.28 2.81 -17.12
N THR A 68 0.59 2.83 -15.99
CA THR A 68 -0.45 1.86 -15.65
C THR A 68 -1.62 1.90 -16.64
N LEU A 69 -2.11 3.10 -16.97
CA LEU A 69 -3.20 3.28 -17.94
C LEU A 69 -2.79 2.84 -19.35
N ARG A 70 -1.54 3.08 -19.77
CA ARG A 70 -1.02 2.61 -21.05
C ARG A 70 -0.97 1.09 -21.13
N ASP A 71 -0.60 0.42 -20.03
CA ASP A 71 -0.61 -1.04 -19.98
C ASP A 71 -2.04 -1.60 -19.95
N LEU A 72 -2.96 -0.92 -19.26
CA LEU A 72 -4.39 -1.25 -19.31
C LEU A 72 -4.96 -1.12 -20.73
N ASP A 73 -4.66 -0.02 -21.44
CA ASP A 73 -5.07 0.19 -22.84
C ASP A 73 -4.59 -0.97 -23.73
N ARG A 74 -3.34 -1.43 -23.55
CA ARG A 74 -2.79 -2.57 -24.29
C ARG A 74 -3.53 -3.87 -23.99
N LEU A 75 -3.88 -4.11 -22.73
CA LEU A 75 -4.62 -5.32 -22.31
C LEU A 75 -6.05 -5.32 -22.85
N VAL A 76 -6.73 -4.16 -22.85
CA VAL A 76 -8.06 -3.98 -23.46
C VAL A 76 -7.99 -4.22 -24.96
N ALA A 77 -7.04 -3.58 -25.67
CA ALA A 77 -6.85 -3.76 -27.10
C ALA A 77 -6.52 -5.22 -27.50
N ALA A 78 -5.83 -5.95 -26.62
CA ALA A 78 -5.54 -7.37 -26.79
C ALA A 78 -6.73 -8.30 -26.43
N GLY A 79 -7.89 -7.76 -26.05
CA GLY A 79 -9.08 -8.51 -25.66
C GLY A 79 -8.91 -9.29 -24.35
N ARG A 80 -7.94 -8.92 -23.51
CA ARG A 80 -7.69 -9.58 -22.21
C ARG A 80 -8.71 -9.19 -21.16
N PHE A 81 -9.29 -8.00 -21.27
CA PHE A 81 -10.38 -7.53 -20.42
C PHE A 81 -11.64 -7.30 -21.24
N SER A 82 -12.56 -8.28 -21.21
CA SER A 82 -13.79 -8.24 -22.00
C SER A 82 -14.88 -7.31 -21.43
N ARG A 83 -14.67 -6.77 -20.23
CA ARG A 83 -15.63 -5.88 -19.53
C ARG A 83 -15.11 -4.46 -19.32
N VAL A 84 -13.91 -4.16 -19.78
CA VAL A 84 -13.30 -2.84 -19.70
C VAL A 84 -13.21 -2.29 -21.11
N ASP A 85 -13.82 -1.14 -21.34
CA ASP A 85 -13.77 -0.44 -22.60
C ASP A 85 -12.92 0.84 -22.50
N THR A 86 -12.72 1.48 -23.64
CA THR A 86 -11.95 2.73 -23.73
C THR A 86 -12.57 3.86 -22.90
N GLU A 87 -13.89 3.87 -22.70
CA GLU A 87 -14.58 4.89 -21.91
C GLU A 87 -14.19 4.79 -20.44
N ALA A 88 -14.17 3.57 -19.88
CA ALA A 88 -13.70 3.32 -18.53
C ALA A 88 -12.24 3.75 -18.32
N VAL A 89 -11.35 3.47 -19.28
CA VAL A 89 -9.93 3.88 -19.18
C VAL A 89 -9.79 5.40 -19.23
N ASN A 90 -10.55 6.08 -20.09
CA ASN A 90 -10.55 7.54 -20.17
C ASN A 90 -11.11 8.18 -18.90
N ALA A 91 -12.13 7.59 -18.27
CA ALA A 91 -12.66 8.05 -16.99
C ALA A 91 -11.61 7.93 -15.87
N LEU A 92 -10.88 6.81 -15.82
CA LEU A 92 -9.77 6.64 -14.86
C LEU A 92 -8.65 7.67 -15.09
N ARG A 93 -8.33 7.96 -16.35
CA ARG A 93 -7.34 8.99 -16.70
C ARG A 93 -7.75 10.36 -16.19
N ALA A 94 -8.98 10.78 -16.48
CA ALA A 94 -9.51 12.07 -16.03
C ALA A 94 -9.57 12.17 -14.49
N TRP A 95 -9.87 11.06 -13.81
CA TRP A 95 -9.87 11.02 -12.35
C TRP A 95 -8.46 11.12 -11.77
N ALA A 96 -7.50 10.36 -12.31
CA ALA A 96 -6.11 10.37 -11.87
C ALA A 96 -5.43 11.74 -12.07
N GLU A 97 -5.85 12.51 -13.08
CA GLU A 97 -5.37 13.86 -13.38
C GLU A 97 -6.15 14.96 -12.63
N SER A 98 -7.18 14.59 -11.85
CA SER A 98 -8.01 15.57 -11.15
C SER A 98 -7.23 16.32 -10.07
N SER A 99 -7.55 17.61 -9.89
CA SER A 99 -6.88 18.45 -8.89
C SER A 99 -7.00 17.90 -7.46
N VAL A 100 -8.09 17.18 -7.16
CA VAL A 100 -8.30 16.53 -5.85
C VAL A 100 -7.27 15.43 -5.65
N VAL A 101 -7.10 14.52 -6.63
CA VAL A 101 -6.11 13.44 -6.54
C VAL A 101 -4.70 14.02 -6.45
N LEU A 102 -4.36 14.99 -7.31
CA LEU A 102 -3.02 15.60 -7.30
C LEU A 102 -2.70 16.32 -5.98
N ALA A 103 -3.69 16.98 -5.38
CA ALA A 103 -3.55 17.59 -4.06
C ALA A 103 -3.34 16.53 -2.97
N THR A 104 -4.18 15.49 -2.93
CA THR A 104 -4.07 14.40 -1.95
C THR A 104 -2.72 13.70 -2.02
N VAL A 105 -2.27 13.35 -3.22
CA VAL A 105 -0.98 12.66 -3.43
C VAL A 105 0.21 13.44 -2.88
N SER A 106 0.11 14.76 -2.88
CA SER A 106 1.18 15.66 -2.43
C SER A 106 1.08 16.01 -0.94
N ASP A 107 0.00 15.59 -0.27
CA ASP A 107 -0.24 15.93 1.12
C ASP A 107 0.53 14.97 2.03
N GLU A 108 1.55 15.52 2.71
CA GLU A 108 2.44 14.83 3.65
C GLU A 108 2.89 13.42 3.21
N PRO A 109 3.51 13.28 2.01
CA PRO A 109 3.96 12.00 1.52
C PRO A 109 5.04 11.42 2.44
N ARG A 110 4.86 10.16 2.81
CA ARG A 110 5.75 9.42 3.71
C ARG A 110 5.84 7.97 3.27
N VAL A 111 6.79 7.24 3.84
CA VAL A 111 6.86 5.80 3.61
C VAL A 111 5.63 5.15 4.25
N VAL A 112 4.91 4.36 3.45
CA VAL A 112 3.77 3.54 3.82
C VAL A 112 4.06 2.08 3.45
N HIS A 113 3.31 1.14 4.01
CA HIS A 113 3.44 -0.29 3.76
C HIS A 113 3.15 -0.65 2.30
N GLY A 114 2.11 -0.04 1.71
CA GLY A 114 1.73 -0.16 0.31
C GLY A 114 0.83 -1.35 -0.03
N ASP A 115 0.63 -2.27 0.93
CA ASP A 115 -0.23 -3.46 0.78
C ASP A 115 -0.90 -3.84 2.12
N LEU A 116 -1.09 -2.87 3.02
CA LEU A 116 -1.48 -3.12 4.41
C LEU A 116 -2.88 -3.72 4.55
N ASP A 117 -2.98 -4.89 5.16
CA ASP A 117 -4.26 -5.53 5.52
C ASP A 117 -4.26 -6.07 6.96
N GLY A 118 -5.39 -6.65 7.38
CA GLY A 118 -5.56 -7.21 8.72
C GLY A 118 -4.74 -8.48 9.01
N GLU A 119 -4.26 -9.16 7.96
CA GLU A 119 -3.46 -10.40 8.04
C GLU A 119 -1.96 -10.12 8.18
N GLN A 120 -1.52 -8.90 7.90
CA GLN A 120 -0.11 -8.48 7.99
C GLN A 120 0.23 -7.78 9.30
N VAL A 121 -0.74 -7.59 10.19
CA VAL A 121 -0.57 -6.82 11.42
C VAL A 121 -0.82 -7.71 12.62
N PHE A 122 0.22 -7.92 13.42
CA PHE A 122 0.11 -8.58 14.71
C PHE A 122 -0.12 -7.57 15.83
N VAL A 123 -1.09 -7.84 16.70
CA VAL A 123 -1.41 -6.99 17.86
C VAL A 123 -0.72 -7.56 19.09
N THR A 124 0.29 -6.85 19.59
CA THR A 124 1.06 -7.25 20.78
C THR A 124 0.72 -6.37 21.98
N PRO A 125 1.04 -6.78 23.22
CA PRO A 125 0.82 -5.95 24.41
C PRO A 125 1.55 -4.59 24.40
N ILE A 126 2.57 -4.43 23.57
CA ILE A 126 3.40 -3.23 23.49
C ILE A 126 3.20 -2.41 22.19
N GLY A 127 2.25 -2.81 21.34
CA GLY A 127 1.98 -2.17 20.05
C GLY A 127 1.87 -3.16 18.91
N TYR A 128 2.13 -2.71 17.68
CA TYR A 128 1.97 -3.54 16.48
C TYR A 128 3.31 -4.12 16.00
N ARG A 129 3.21 -5.27 15.32
CA ARG A 129 4.27 -5.78 14.44
C ARG A 129 3.66 -5.94 13.05
N VAL A 130 4.24 -5.26 12.07
CA VAL A 130 3.80 -5.31 10.67
C VAL A 130 4.81 -6.14 9.89
N VAL A 131 4.32 -7.12 9.13
CA VAL A 131 5.12 -8.00 8.28
C VAL A 131 4.87 -7.72 6.81
N ASP A 132 5.56 -8.43 5.91
CA ASP A 132 5.35 -8.36 4.46
C ASP A 132 5.64 -7.01 3.79
N TRP A 133 6.71 -6.35 4.26
CA TRP A 133 7.31 -5.11 3.71
C TRP A 133 7.98 -5.26 2.32
N GLN A 134 7.42 -6.07 1.43
CA GLN A 134 7.96 -6.29 0.09
C GLN A 134 7.68 -5.14 -0.88
N ARG A 135 6.69 -4.28 -0.59
CA ARG A 135 6.23 -3.20 -1.48
C ARG A 135 6.01 -1.84 -0.78
N PRO A 136 6.93 -1.36 0.08
CA PRO A 136 6.79 -0.04 0.68
C PRO A 136 6.72 1.06 -0.38
N VAL A 137 5.81 2.02 -0.21
CA VAL A 137 5.59 3.12 -1.15
C VAL A 137 5.83 4.45 -0.46
N VAL A 138 6.29 5.48 -1.18
CA VAL A 138 6.16 6.87 -0.71
C VAL A 138 4.83 7.43 -1.20
N ALA A 139 3.89 7.62 -0.29
CA ALA A 139 2.52 8.03 -0.55
C ALA A 139 1.87 8.71 0.68
N PRO A 140 0.67 9.28 0.56
CA PRO A 140 -0.13 9.67 1.72
C PRO A 140 -0.49 8.45 2.57
N ALA A 141 -0.56 8.64 3.89
CA ALA A 141 -0.91 7.55 4.83
C ALA A 141 -2.29 6.93 4.56
N ASP A 142 -3.19 7.68 3.95
CA ASP A 142 -4.54 7.20 3.62
C ASP A 142 -4.51 6.03 2.65
N VAL A 143 -3.43 5.83 1.88
CA VAL A 143 -3.28 4.64 1.02
C VAL A 143 -3.30 3.36 1.86
N ASP A 144 -2.51 3.31 2.93
CA ASP A 144 -2.49 2.15 3.85
C ASP A 144 -3.79 2.06 4.65
N LEU A 145 -4.36 3.19 5.06
CA LEU A 145 -5.61 3.18 5.84
C LEU A 145 -6.75 2.60 5.01
N VAL A 146 -6.90 3.01 3.75
CA VAL A 146 -7.92 2.48 2.85
C VAL A 146 -7.65 1.01 2.52
N ALA A 147 -6.40 0.63 2.26
CA ALA A 147 -6.03 -0.76 2.03
C ALA A 147 -6.50 -1.65 3.20
N LEU A 148 -6.20 -1.25 4.44
CA LEU A 148 -6.59 -1.98 5.63
C LEU A 148 -8.10 -2.10 5.81
N LEU A 149 -8.87 -1.09 5.41
CA LEU A 149 -10.33 -1.05 5.58
C LEU A 149 -11.09 -1.77 4.46
N THR A 150 -10.43 -2.09 3.35
CA THR A 150 -11.04 -2.74 2.18
C THR A 150 -10.46 -4.12 1.85
N GLY A 151 -9.36 -4.49 2.52
CA GLY A 151 -8.70 -5.78 2.45
C GLY A 151 -9.47 -6.90 3.15
#